data_AF-A0A0U1L5N6-F1
#
_entry.id   AF-A0A0U1L5N6-F1
#
_cell.length_a   1.000
_cell.length_b   1.000
_cell.length_c   1.000
_cell.angle_alpha   90.00
_cell.angle_beta   90.00
_cell.angle_gamma   90.00
#
_symmetry.space_group_name_H-M   'P 1'
#
loop_
_entity.id
_entity.type
_entity.pdbx_description
1 polymer ?
#
loop_
_entity_poly.entity_id
_entity_poly.type
_entity_poly.pdbx_seq_one_letter_code
_entity_poly.pdbx_strand_id
1 'polypeptide(L)'
;MLPVKKVAVFLMMLGMKKGQSILELMDNSEIKAVVSEIRSLSAVSPEFQKSVWAEFKELGFEENMRPSEILTVLRFLFNGSKISDKGDRRYD
;
A
#
# COMPACT_ATOMS: atom_id res chain seq x y z
N MET A 1 -8.27 -7.41 -7.02
CA MET A 1 -8.43 -6.00 -6.60
C MET A 1 -7.17 -5.23 -6.97
N LEU A 2 -7.28 -3.94 -7.29
CA LEU A 2 -6.12 -3.11 -7.65
C LEU A 2 -5.10 -3.09 -6.50
N PRO A 3 -3.83 -3.44 -6.75
CA PRO A 3 -2.76 -3.38 -5.75
C PRO A 3 -2.67 -2.04 -5.01
N VAL A 4 -2.92 -0.92 -5.70
CA VAL A 4 -2.88 0.43 -5.10
C VAL A 4 -3.93 0.63 -4.00
N LYS A 5 -5.11 0.00 -4.13
CA LYS A 5 -6.16 0.04 -3.11
C LYS A 5 -5.75 -0.66 -1.82
N LYS A 6 -5.06 -1.79 -1.94
CA LYS A 6 -4.54 -2.53 -0.78
C LYS A 6 -3.48 -1.70 -0.06
N VAL A 7 -2.58 -1.06 -0.81
CA VAL A 7 -1.58 -0.14 -0.25
C VAL A 7 -2.24 1.02 0.49
N ALA A 8 -3.25 1.67 -0.10
CA ALA A 8 -3.97 2.77 0.53
C ALA A 8 -4.61 2.36 1.86
N VAL A 9 -5.34 1.24 1.89
CA VAL A 9 -5.95 0.70 3.11
C VAL A 9 -4.89 0.34 4.15
N PHE A 10 -3.81 -0.29 3.73
CA PHE A 10 -2.72 -0.67 4.64
C PHE A 10 -2.04 0.53 5.28
N LEU A 11 -1.75 1.58 4.53
CA LEU A 11 -1.18 2.82 5.07
C LEU A 11 -2.12 3.50 6.07
N MET A 12 -3.43 3.45 5.84
CA MET A 12 -4.42 3.94 6.82
C MET A 12 -4.38 3.12 8.11
N MET A 13 -4.24 1.79 8.03
CA MET A 13 -4.15 0.91 9.20
C MET A 13 -2.87 1.14 10.02
N LEU A 14 -1.75 1.50 9.39
CA LEU A 14 -0.50 1.83 10.08
C LEU A 14 -0.57 3.14 10.89
N GLY A 15 -1.62 3.94 10.67
CA GLY A 15 -1.82 5.23 11.30
C GLY A 15 -0.98 6.35 10.68
N MET A 16 -1.36 7.58 11.01
CA MET A 16 -0.86 8.80 10.36
C MET A 16 0.66 8.93 10.37
N LYS A 17 1.31 8.75 11.52
CA LYS A 17 2.76 8.96 11.66
C LYS A 17 3.56 8.00 10.77
N LYS A 18 3.25 6.70 10.86
CA LYS A 18 4.00 5.66 10.15
C LYS A 18 3.66 5.67 8.65
N GLY A 19 2.40 5.88 8.31
CA GLY A 19 1.96 6.06 6.92
C GLY A 19 2.63 7.26 6.24
N GLN A 20 2.72 8.41 6.91
CA GLN A 20 3.38 9.60 6.36
C GLN A 20 4.87 9.37 6.10
N SER A 21 5.60 8.78 7.06
CA SER A 21 7.02 8.48 6.85
C SER A 21 7.30 7.52 5.69
N ILE A 22 6.33 6.66 5.34
CA ILE A 22 6.42 5.79 4.17
C ILE A 22 6.13 6.58 2.88
N LEU A 23 5.13 7.45 2.88
CA LEU A 23 4.80 8.34 1.76
C LEU A 23 5.96 9.29 1.42
N GLU A 24 6.72 9.76 2.40
CA GLU A 24 7.90 10.63 2.20
C GLU A 24 9.05 9.92 1.45
N LEU A 25 9.06 8.59 1.42
CA LEU A 25 10.06 7.78 0.69
C LEU A 25 9.61 7.42 -0.74
N MET A 26 8.39 7.78 -1.10
CA MET A 26 7.80 7.50 -2.41
C MET A 26 8.09 8.64 -3.40
N ASP A 27 8.13 8.31 -4.68
CA ASP A 27 8.17 9.34 -5.71
C ASP A 27 6.80 10.03 -5.84
N ASN A 28 6.79 11.26 -6.36
CA ASN A 28 5.57 12.06 -6.53
C ASN A 28 4.44 11.33 -7.29
N SER A 29 4.79 10.46 -8.26
CA SER A 29 3.81 9.65 -8.98
C SER A 29 3.17 8.57 -8.10
N GLU A 30 3.97 7.91 -7.26
CA GLU A 30 3.51 6.90 -6.31
C GLU A 30 2.62 7.56 -5.25
N ILE A 31 3.06 8.70 -4.69
CA ILE A 31 2.28 9.50 -3.74
C ILE A 31 0.92 9.86 -4.35
N LYS A 32 0.90 10.38 -5.58
CA LYS A 32 -0.34 10.78 -6.26
C LYS A 32 -1.30 9.61 -6.42
N ALA A 33 -0.80 8.43 -6.82
CA ALA A 33 -1.62 7.23 -6.97
C ALA A 33 -2.23 6.79 -5.63
N VAL A 34 -1.40 6.69 -4.59
CA VAL A 34 -1.81 6.24 -3.27
C VAL A 34 -2.78 7.23 -2.60
N VAL A 35 -2.46 8.52 -2.62
CA VAL A 35 -3.30 9.56 -1.99
C VAL A 35 -4.63 9.70 -2.71
N SER A 36 -4.66 9.58 -4.05
CA SER A 36 -5.92 9.55 -4.81
C SER A 36 -6.81 8.41 -4.35
N GLU A 37 -6.23 7.23 -4.11
CA GLU A 37 -6.98 6.07 -3.66
C GLU A 37 -7.41 6.21 -2.19
N ILE A 38 -6.56 6.74 -1.30
CA ILE A 38 -6.97 7.05 0.09
C ILE A 38 -8.18 7.99 0.12
N ARG A 39 -8.23 8.98 -0.77
CA ARG A 39 -9.37 9.92 -0.87
C ARG A 39 -10.63 9.27 -1.46
N SER A 40 -10.48 8.24 -2.29
CA SER A 40 -11.59 7.50 -2.90
C SER A 40 -12.13 6.41 -1.99
N LEU A 41 -11.36 5.98 -0.99
CA LEU A 41 -11.77 4.99 -0.01
C LEU A 41 -12.94 5.50 0.84
N SER A 42 -14.09 4.85 0.68
CA SER A 42 -15.20 4.90 1.63
C SER A 42 -14.89 4.02 2.86
N ALA A 43 -15.82 3.95 3.82
CA ALA A 43 -15.70 3.08 4.98
C ALA A 43 -15.34 1.64 4.55
N VAL A 44 -14.15 1.19 4.96
CA VAL A 44 -13.61 -0.13 4.64
C VAL A 44 -14.05 -1.12 5.70
N SER A 45 -14.60 -2.27 5.31
CA SER A 45 -15.08 -3.25 6.28
C SER A 45 -13.95 -3.86 7.13
N PRO A 46 -14.21 -4.22 8.38
CA PRO A 46 -13.20 -4.86 9.25
C PRO A 46 -12.65 -6.19 8.67
N GLU A 47 -13.49 -6.97 7.99
CA GLU A 47 -13.08 -8.23 7.34
C GLU A 47 -12.06 -7.96 6.24
N PHE A 48 -12.28 -6.89 5.48
CA PHE A 48 -11.36 -6.49 4.42
C PHE A 48 -10.03 -5.98 4.99
N GLN A 49 -10.06 -5.17 6.04
CA GLN A 49 -8.86 -4.71 6.74
C GLN A 49 -8.02 -5.91 7.23
N LYS A 50 -8.66 -6.91 7.85
CA LYS A 50 -7.99 -8.14 8.28
C LYS A 50 -7.35 -8.92 7.14
N SER A 51 -8.05 -9.04 6.01
CA SER A 51 -7.51 -9.72 4.82
C SER A 51 -6.29 -8.99 4.25
N VAL A 52 -6.35 -7.66 4.12
CA VAL A 52 -5.22 -6.85 3.68
C VAL A 52 -4.03 -7.00 4.64
N TRP A 53 -4.30 -6.94 5.95
CA TRP A 53 -3.26 -7.10 6.95
C TRP A 53 -2.57 -8.48 6.85
N ALA A 54 -3.34 -9.56 6.70
CA ALA A 54 -2.82 -10.91 6.55
C ALA A 54 -1.95 -11.05 5.28
N GLU A 55 -2.40 -10.52 4.15
CA GLU A 55 -1.62 -10.54 2.90
C GLU A 55 -0.27 -9.81 3.05
N PHE A 56 -0.25 -8.65 3.71
CA PHE A 56 1.02 -7.97 3.96
C PHE A 56 1.93 -8.74 4.91
N LYS A 57 1.39 -9.44 5.91
CA LYS A 57 2.18 -10.36 6.76
C LYS A 57 2.79 -11.50 5.93
N GLU A 58 2.04 -12.08 4.99
CA GLU A 58 2.54 -13.13 4.08
C GLU A 58 3.64 -12.61 3.14
N LEU A 59 3.57 -11.35 2.74
CA LEU A 59 4.61 -10.66 1.98
C LEU A 59 5.84 -10.27 2.82
N GLY A 60 5.85 -10.60 4.12
CA GLY A 60 6.98 -10.39 5.03
C GLY A 60 6.91 -9.10 5.83
N PHE A 61 5.77 -8.42 5.93
CA PHE A 61 5.65 -7.25 6.80
C PHE A 61 5.81 -7.61 8.28
N GLU A 62 6.65 -6.87 8.99
CA GLU A 62 6.74 -6.90 10.46
C GLU A 62 6.49 -5.50 11.07
N GLU A 63 5.89 -5.45 12.26
CA GLU A 63 5.45 -4.19 12.87
C GLU A 63 6.59 -3.28 13.33
N ASN A 64 7.76 -3.87 13.60
CA ASN A 64 9.00 -3.19 13.96
C ASN A 64 9.81 -2.72 12.73
N MET A 65 9.39 -3.05 11.50
CA MET A 65 10.07 -2.61 10.29
C MET A 65 10.12 -1.08 10.19
N ARG A 66 11.24 -0.59 9.67
CA ARG A 66 11.45 0.81 9.32
C ARG A 66 10.62 1.18 8.09
N PRO A 67 10.27 2.46 7.90
CA PRO A 67 9.48 2.91 6.76
C PRO A 67 10.00 2.44 5.38
N SER A 68 11.32 2.41 5.19
CA SER A 68 11.93 1.95 3.93
C SER A 68 11.75 0.45 3.68
N GLU A 69 11.78 -0.37 4.73
CA GLU A 69 11.55 -1.82 4.63
C GLU A 69 10.09 -2.09 4.29
N ILE A 70 9.18 -1.35 4.92
CA ILE A 70 7.75 -1.43 4.62
C ILE A 70 7.49 -1.03 3.16
N LEU A 71 8.10 0.06 2.68
CA LEU A 71 7.96 0.46 1.29
C LEU A 71 8.41 -0.63 0.31
N THR A 72 9.49 -1.35 0.63
CA THR A 72 9.92 -2.53 -0.16
C THR A 72 8.84 -3.60 -0.19
N VAL A 73 8.23 -3.93 0.95
CA VAL A 73 7.11 -4.89 1.02
C VAL A 73 5.91 -4.40 0.19
N LEU A 74 5.57 -3.11 0.26
CA LEU A 74 4.49 -2.54 -0.56
C LEU A 74 4.76 -2.72 -2.07
N ARG A 75 6.02 -2.54 -2.50
CA ARG A 75 6.42 -2.69 -3.90
C ARG A 75 6.42 -4.15 -4.36
N PHE A 76 6.47 -5.14 -3.48
CA PHE A 76 6.29 -6.54 -3.89
C PHE A 76 4.92 -6.81 -4.52
N LEU A 77 3.87 -6.07 -4.14
CA LEU A 77 2.58 -6.12 -4.84
C LEU A 77 2.64 -5.64 -6.30
N PHE A 78 3.73 -4.97 -6.68
CA PHE A 78 4.00 -4.42 -8.00
C PHE A 78 5.24 -5.06 -8.62
N ASN A 79 5.57 -6.31 -8.25
CA ASN A 79 6.76 -7.02 -8.73
C ASN A 79 8.07 -6.26 -8.46
N GLY A 80 8.16 -5.56 -7.32
CA GLY A 80 9.30 -4.73 -6.94
C GLY A 80 9.36 -3.36 -7.64
N SER A 81 8.40 -3.06 -8.52
CA SER A 81 8.33 -1.79 -9.25
C SER A 81 7.63 -0.70 -8.43
N LYS A 82 7.63 0.51 -8.98
CA LYS A 82 6.93 1.66 -8.38
C LYS A 82 5.43 1.39 -8.26
N ILE A 83 4.84 1.86 -7.17
CA ILE A 83 3.41 1.80 -6.92
C ILE A 83 2.68 2.66 -7.97
N SER A 84 1.76 2.06 -8.72
CA SER A 84 1.00 2.79 -9.73
C SER A 84 -0.44 2.29 -9.81
N ASP A 85 -1.33 3.16 -10.29
CA ASP A 85 -2.76 2.85 -10.45
C ASP A 85 -2.99 1.71 -11.48
N LYS A 86 -2.06 1.57 -12.43
CA LYS A 86 -2.03 0.46 -13.37
C LYS A 86 -1.33 -0.73 -12.72
N GLY A 87 -2.08 -1.53 -11.98
CA GLY A 87 -1.78 -2.97 -11.95
C GLY A 87 -1.67 -3.41 -13.42
N ASP A 88 -0.49 -3.93 -13.79
CA ASP A 88 -0.07 -4.26 -15.15
C ASP A 88 -1.24 -4.83 -15.98
N ARG A 89 -1.85 -4.03 -16.87
CA ARG A 89 -2.74 -4.54 -17.93
C ARG A 89 -1.87 -5.19 -19.00
N ARG A 90 -1.13 -6.23 -18.63
CA ARG A 90 -0.44 -7.12 -19.57
C ARG A 90 -1.23 -8.41 -19.72
N TYR A 91 -2.48 -8.29 -20.13
CA TYR A 91 -3.21 -9.32 -20.87
C TYR A 91 -4.38 -8.59 -21.57
N ASP A 92 -4.12 -8.16 -22.79
CA ASP A 92 -5.08 -8.15 -23.91
C ASP A 92 -4.36 -8.81 -25.09
#